data_AF-A0A561CEL1-F1
#
_entry.id   AF-A0A561CEL1-F1
#
_cell.length_a   1.000
_cell.length_b   1.000
_cell.length_c   1.000
_cell.angle_alpha   90.00
_cell.angle_beta   90.00
_cell.angle_gamma   90.00
#
_symmetry.space_group_name_H-M   'P 1'
#
loop_
_entity.id
_entity.type
_entity.pdbx_description
1 polymer ?
#
loop_
_entity_poly.entity_id
_entity_poly.type
_entity_poly.pdbx_seq_one_letter_code
_entity_poly.pdbx_strand_id
1 'polypeptide(L)'
;MTVDNHQFVISREDWSLHRKGHDDQQRHQEKVQEAIRNNLPELITEESIIMSNGRDMVKIPIRSLDEYKIRYNYDKNKHVGQGDGESQVGDVVARDGSSGQKGPGKGQGAGDQAGEDYFEAEVSLMELEEALFKQLELPNLKKKEEQEHLVENIEFNDIRKTGLMGNIDKKRTMMSAFKRNAMSGKPAFHPIYKDDLKFKTWNEVVKPDSKAVVIAMMDTSGSMGIWEKYMARSFFFWMTRFLRTKYETVEIEFIAHHTEAKVVTEEDFFSKGESGGTICSSAYRKALEIIDAKYNPRKFNIYPFHFSDGDNLTSDNARCVKLVEELMKVSNMFGYGEVNQYNRHSTLMSAYKNIKDEQFRYYILKQKADVFHAMKSFFQKEESKLYA
;
A
#
# COMPACT_ATOMS: atom_id res chain seq x y z
N MET A 1 65.58 29.00 -0.19
CA MET A 1 64.24 28.44 -0.42
C MET A 1 63.87 27.63 0.81
N THR A 2 63.07 28.23 1.69
CA THR A 2 62.54 27.62 2.91
C THR A 2 61.41 26.67 2.53
N VAL A 3 61.54 25.39 2.88
CA VAL A 3 60.51 24.38 2.66
C VAL A 3 59.58 24.43 3.87
N ASP A 4 58.38 24.94 3.65
CA ASP A 4 57.32 25.05 4.66
C ASP A 4 56.86 23.66 5.08
N ASN A 5 57.27 23.22 6.27
CA ASN A 5 56.98 21.90 6.80
C ASN A 5 55.68 21.97 7.63
N HIS A 6 54.54 22.11 6.95
CA HIS A 6 53.24 22.04 7.60
C HIS A 6 52.96 20.59 8.01
N GLN A 7 53.13 20.29 9.30
CA GLN A 7 52.69 19.03 9.91
C GLN A 7 51.17 18.95 9.92
N PHE A 8 50.58 18.24 8.96
CA PHE A 8 49.19 17.84 9.03
C PHE A 8 49.06 16.62 9.94
N VAL A 9 48.36 16.77 11.06
CA VAL A 9 47.90 15.63 11.86
C VAL A 9 46.62 15.11 11.21
N ILE A 10 46.74 14.02 10.45
CA ILE A 10 45.58 13.29 9.92
C ILE A 10 45.09 12.38 11.06
N SER A 11 44.13 12.85 11.86
CA SER A 11 43.41 11.98 12.79
C SER A 11 42.41 11.15 12.00
N ARG A 12 42.54 9.82 12.09
CA ARG A 12 41.50 8.88 11.64
C ARG A 12 40.59 8.62 12.83
N GLU A 13 39.59 9.46 13.02
CA GLU A 13 38.52 9.16 13.97
C GLU A 13 37.69 8.00 13.42
N ASP A 14 37.44 6.99 14.25
CA ASP A 14 36.60 5.86 13.89
C ASP A 14 35.13 6.28 13.98
N TRP A 15 34.60 6.81 12.88
CA TRP A 15 33.21 7.20 12.73
C TRP A 15 32.22 6.04 12.92
N SER A 16 32.69 4.79 13.03
CA SER A 16 31.82 3.64 13.32
C SER A 16 31.15 3.71 14.70
N LEU A 17 31.72 4.47 15.65
CA LEU A 17 31.21 4.66 17.01
C LEU A 17 30.20 5.82 17.15
N HIS A 18 30.12 6.71 16.16
CA HIS A 18 29.23 7.88 16.17
C HIS A 18 28.12 7.79 15.12
N ARG A 19 27.37 6.67 15.11
CA ARG A 19 26.23 6.47 14.21
C ARG A 19 24.95 7.19 14.64
N LYS A 20 25.01 8.09 15.63
CA LYS A 20 23.83 8.78 16.16
C LYS A 20 22.95 9.39 15.06
N GLY A 21 23.54 10.04 14.05
CA GLY A 21 22.77 10.59 12.92
C GLY A 21 22.07 9.54 12.06
N HIS A 22 22.71 8.40 11.81
CA HIS A 22 22.11 7.28 11.08
C HIS A 22 21.00 6.60 11.89
N ASP A 23 21.24 6.41 13.20
CA ASP A 23 20.25 5.81 14.11
C ASP A 23 19.04 6.74 14.30
N ASP A 24 19.27 8.06 14.37
CA ASP A 24 18.21 9.08 14.41
C ASP A 24 17.41 9.11 13.09
N GLN A 25 18.09 8.99 11.94
CA GLN A 25 17.45 8.89 10.64
C GLN A 25 16.60 7.62 10.52
N GLN A 26 17.09 6.46 10.99
CA GLN A 26 16.34 5.22 11.03
C GLN A 26 15.10 5.35 11.93
N ARG A 27 15.25 5.90 13.14
CA ARG A 27 14.11 6.14 14.03
C ARG A 27 13.09 7.10 13.43
N HIS A 28 13.54 8.14 12.72
CA HIS A 28 12.65 9.04 12.01
C HIS A 28 11.89 8.30 10.91
N GLN A 29 12.57 7.51 10.08
CA GLN A 29 11.94 6.68 9.04
C GLN A 29 10.92 5.70 9.64
N GLU A 30 11.25 5.06 10.75
CA GLU A 30 10.33 4.16 11.47
C GLU A 30 9.07 4.89 11.96
N LYS A 31 9.23 6.09 12.55
CA LYS A 31 8.10 6.92 12.98
C LYS A 31 7.24 7.39 11.82
N VAL A 32 7.84 7.77 10.70
CA VAL A 32 7.12 8.14 9.48
C VAL A 32 6.33 6.93 8.96
N GLN A 33 6.95 5.74 8.87
CA GLN A 33 6.25 4.51 8.47
C GLN A 33 5.12 4.13 9.42
N GLU A 34 5.30 4.33 10.74
CA GLU A 34 4.27 4.08 11.73
C GLU A 34 3.11 5.07 11.60
N ALA A 35 3.41 6.36 11.40
CA ALA A 35 2.41 7.39 11.17
C ALA A 35 1.63 7.14 9.87
N ILE A 36 2.31 6.73 8.80
CA ILE A 36 1.68 6.28 7.55
C ILE A 36 0.74 5.12 7.82
N ARG A 37 1.16 4.08 8.56
CA ARG A 37 0.31 2.90 8.84
C ARG A 37 -0.92 3.25 9.69
N ASN A 38 -0.77 4.12 10.68
CA ASN A 38 -1.86 4.50 11.57
C ASN A 38 -2.89 5.39 10.86
N ASN A 39 -2.44 6.28 9.97
CA ASN A 39 -3.32 7.21 9.24
C ASN A 39 -3.67 6.72 7.82
N LEU A 40 -3.19 5.55 7.40
CA LEU A 40 -3.40 5.00 6.06
C LEU A 40 -4.87 5.00 5.60
N PRO A 41 -5.85 4.60 6.45
CA PRO A 41 -7.25 4.58 6.05
C PRO A 41 -7.79 5.97 5.68
N GLU A 42 -7.31 7.02 6.34
CA GLU A 42 -7.73 8.40 6.09
C GLU A 42 -7.04 8.95 4.84
N LEU A 43 -5.72 8.74 4.73
CA LEU A 43 -4.88 9.26 3.63
C LEU A 43 -5.31 8.73 2.27
N ILE A 44 -5.62 7.43 2.16
CA ILE A 44 -6.09 6.79 0.91
C ILE A 44 -7.36 7.45 0.38
N THR A 45 -8.13 8.09 1.26
CA THR A 45 -9.43 8.67 0.94
C THR A 45 -9.40 10.19 0.90
N GLU A 46 -8.23 10.78 0.76
CA GLU A 46 -8.08 12.19 0.44
C GLU A 46 -8.35 12.45 -1.04
N GLU A 47 -9.21 13.43 -1.31
CA GLU A 47 -9.63 13.81 -2.67
C GLU A 47 -8.46 14.31 -3.53
N SER A 48 -7.46 14.91 -2.88
CA SER A 48 -6.21 15.36 -3.50
C SER A 48 -5.48 14.23 -4.23
N ILE A 49 -5.48 13.02 -3.68
CA ILE A 49 -4.75 11.88 -4.25
C ILE A 49 -5.45 11.32 -5.48
N ILE A 50 -6.79 11.30 -5.48
CA ILE A 50 -7.60 10.70 -6.56
C ILE A 50 -7.72 11.64 -7.75
N MET A 51 -7.73 12.95 -7.50
CA MET A 51 -7.92 13.98 -8.53
C MET A 51 -6.60 14.43 -9.17
N SER A 52 -5.43 13.97 -8.70
CA SER A 52 -4.14 14.45 -9.19
C SER A 52 -3.32 13.43 -9.98
N ASN A 53 -2.53 13.97 -10.91
CA ASN A 53 -1.71 13.22 -11.84
C ASN A 53 -0.36 12.79 -11.22
N GLY A 54 -0.38 12.20 -10.02
CA GLY A 54 0.72 11.41 -9.46
C GLY A 54 1.99 12.18 -9.03
N ARG A 55 1.90 13.50 -8.79
CA ARG A 55 3.06 14.33 -8.36
C ARG A 55 2.91 14.93 -6.97
N ASP A 56 1.88 14.57 -6.22
CA ASP A 56 1.59 15.26 -4.98
C ASP A 56 2.29 14.60 -3.78
N MET A 57 2.79 15.46 -2.90
CA MET A 57 3.34 15.10 -1.59
C MET A 57 2.24 15.32 -0.55
N VAL A 58 1.97 14.29 0.25
CA VAL A 58 0.95 14.33 1.31
C VAL A 58 1.65 14.64 2.62
N LYS A 59 1.13 15.62 3.38
CA LYS A 59 1.72 16.02 4.66
C LYS A 59 1.09 15.25 5.81
N ILE A 60 1.89 14.48 6.53
CA ILE A 60 1.42 13.71 7.68
C ILE A 60 1.99 14.34 8.96
N PRO A 61 1.14 14.68 9.94
CA PRO A 61 1.62 15.14 11.24
C PRO A 61 2.28 13.98 11.98
N ILE A 62 3.56 14.15 12.31
CA ILE A 62 4.31 13.26 13.20
C ILE A 62 4.45 13.91 14.58
N ARG A 63 4.19 13.11 15.62
CA ARG A 63 4.46 13.53 17.00
C ARG A 63 5.97 13.60 17.19
N SER A 64 6.47 14.83 17.38
CA SER A 64 7.83 15.01 17.88
C SER A 64 7.83 14.84 19.39
N LEU A 65 8.93 14.30 19.90
CA LEU A 65 9.25 14.38 21.31
C LEU A 65 10.25 15.51 21.43
N ASP A 66 9.91 16.53 22.19
CA ASP A 66 10.88 17.57 22.54
C ASP A 66 12.04 16.94 23.29
N GLU A 67 13.26 17.30 22.88
CA GLU A 67 14.44 16.95 23.66
C GLU A 67 14.33 17.60 25.04
N TYR A 68 14.67 16.83 26.08
CA TYR A 68 14.72 17.36 27.44
C TYR A 68 15.69 18.53 27.50
N LYS A 69 15.16 19.74 27.71
CA LYS A 69 15.97 20.93 27.96
C LYS A 69 16.34 20.97 29.44
N ILE A 70 17.63 20.94 29.74
CA ILE A 70 18.12 21.24 31.09
C ILE A 70 17.72 22.69 31.38
N ARG A 71 16.79 22.88 32.30
CA ARG A 71 16.45 24.21 32.83
C ARG A 71 17.24 24.43 34.11
N TYR A 72 17.71 25.66 34.30
CA TYR A 72 18.23 26.06 35.60
C TYR A 72 17.10 25.92 36.63
N ASN A 73 17.36 25.17 37.69
CA ASN A 73 16.47 25.09 38.83
C ASN A 73 16.65 26.39 39.62
N TYR A 74 15.68 27.30 39.53
CA TYR A 74 15.68 28.56 40.28
C TYR A 74 15.21 28.38 41.74
N ASP A 75 14.63 27.24 42.11
CA ASP A 75 14.13 26.96 43.47
C ASP A 75 15.22 27.04 44.55
N LYS A 76 16.49 26.84 44.17
CA LYS A 76 17.64 26.92 45.08
C LYS A 76 18.26 28.33 45.19
N ASN A 77 17.79 29.30 44.42
CA ASN A 77 18.23 30.68 44.59
C ASN A 77 17.52 31.29 45.81
N LYS A 78 18.27 32.02 46.64
CA LYS A 78 17.68 32.83 47.71
C LYS A 78 16.84 33.93 47.07
N HIS A 79 15.53 33.70 46.97
CA HIS A 79 14.58 34.74 46.57
C HIS A 79 14.35 35.68 47.75
N VAL A 80 14.35 36.98 47.46
CA VAL A 80 13.89 38.00 48.42
C VAL A 80 12.40 38.20 48.12
N GLY A 81 11.53 37.70 49.00
CA GLY A 81 10.09 37.91 48.89
C GLY A 81 9.71 39.27 49.46
N GLN A 82 9.02 40.10 48.68
CA GLN A 82 8.41 41.34 49.16
C GLN A 82 6.93 41.04 49.45
N GLY A 83 6.51 41.17 50.72
CA GLY A 83 5.10 41.03 51.11
C GLY A 83 4.32 42.32 50.87
N ASP A 84 3.00 42.21 50.74
CA ASP A 84 2.08 43.32 50.47
C ASP A 84 1.82 44.24 51.69
N GLY A 85 2.72 44.25 52.69
CA GLY A 85 2.71 45.20 53.81
C GLY A 85 1.93 44.77 55.05
N GLU A 86 1.14 43.69 55.02
CA GLU A 86 0.38 43.17 56.18
C GLU A 86 0.85 41.79 56.71
N SER A 87 2.00 41.30 56.26
CA SER A 87 2.47 39.95 56.65
C SER A 87 3.07 39.90 58.06
N GLN A 88 2.71 38.88 58.85
CA GLN A 88 3.30 38.63 60.17
C GLN A 88 4.47 37.64 60.10
N VAL A 89 5.32 37.65 61.15
CA VAL A 89 6.47 36.74 61.25
C VAL A 89 5.98 35.30 61.38
N GLY A 90 6.07 34.54 60.28
CA GLY A 90 5.60 33.16 60.18
C GLY A 90 4.76 32.88 58.93
N ASP A 91 4.29 33.93 58.24
CA ASP A 91 3.45 33.77 57.05
C ASP A 91 4.25 33.39 55.80
N VAL A 92 3.71 32.45 55.03
CA VAL A 92 4.29 32.02 53.74
C VAL A 92 3.84 32.99 52.66
N VAL A 93 4.74 33.88 52.23
CA VAL A 93 4.43 34.99 51.30
C VAL A 93 4.29 34.52 49.84
N ALA A 94 4.81 33.33 49.48
CA ALA A 94 4.56 32.68 48.19
C ALA A 94 4.88 31.18 48.24
N ARG A 95 4.10 30.34 47.54
CA ARG A 95 4.46 28.97 47.16
C ARG A 95 4.65 28.92 45.65
N ASP A 96 5.84 28.53 45.21
CA ASP A 96 6.10 28.37 43.78
C ASP A 96 5.38 27.11 43.28
N GLY A 97 4.54 27.25 42.25
CA GLY A 97 3.81 26.14 41.61
C GLY A 97 2.29 26.08 41.77
N SER A 98 1.60 27.10 42.28
CA SER A 98 0.11 27.12 42.31
C SER A 98 -0.52 28.22 41.45
N SER A 99 -0.17 28.25 40.16
CA SER A 99 -1.14 28.64 39.12
C SER A 99 -1.89 27.37 38.70
N GLY A 100 -3.21 27.37 38.87
CA GLY A 100 -4.03 26.17 38.93
C GLY A 100 -3.88 25.21 37.74
N GLN A 101 -3.44 23.97 38.03
CA GLN A 101 -3.70 22.82 37.16
C GLN A 101 -5.21 22.56 37.11
N LYS A 102 -5.90 23.20 36.17
CA LYS A 102 -7.19 22.71 35.67
C LYS A 102 -6.91 21.43 34.90
N GLY A 103 -7.49 20.32 35.35
CA GLY A 103 -7.51 19.07 34.58
C GLY A 103 -8.14 19.27 33.20
N PRO A 104 -7.83 18.41 32.22
CA PRO A 104 -8.31 18.54 30.85
C PRO A 104 -9.84 18.50 30.81
N GLY A 105 -10.44 19.63 30.41
CA GLY A 105 -11.89 19.82 30.37
C GLY A 105 -12.53 19.19 29.13
N LYS A 106 -13.53 18.32 29.35
CA LYS A 106 -14.56 17.96 28.37
C LYS A 106 -15.55 19.14 28.18
N GLY A 107 -15.12 20.21 27.51
CA GLY A 107 -15.96 21.35 27.17
C GLY A 107 -15.81 21.72 25.70
N GLN A 108 -16.90 22.13 25.04
CA GLN A 108 -16.95 22.58 23.63
C GLN A 108 -16.35 23.99 23.39
N GLY A 109 -15.43 24.44 24.25
CA GLY A 109 -14.73 25.71 24.11
C GLY A 109 -13.27 25.50 23.74
N ALA A 110 -12.69 26.39 22.94
CA ALA A 110 -11.26 26.38 22.64
C ALA A 110 -10.45 26.44 23.95
N GLY A 111 -9.60 25.43 24.18
CA GLY A 111 -8.78 25.34 25.38
C GLY A 111 -7.66 26.37 25.38
N ASP A 112 -7.36 26.90 26.56
CA ASP A 112 -6.33 27.93 26.80
C ASP A 112 -4.92 27.33 27.03
N GLN A 113 -4.77 26.02 26.78
CA GLN A 113 -3.48 25.32 26.86
C GLN A 113 -2.80 25.36 25.49
N ALA A 114 -1.49 25.63 25.48
CA ALA A 114 -0.69 25.52 24.25
C ALA A 114 -0.84 24.11 23.67
N GLY A 115 -1.22 24.04 22.40
CA GLY A 115 -1.29 22.76 21.67
C GLY A 115 0.08 22.10 21.60
N GLU A 116 0.10 20.80 21.36
CA GLU A 116 1.35 20.09 21.07
C GLU A 116 1.84 20.49 19.66
N ASP A 117 3.13 20.79 19.52
CA ASP A 117 3.74 21.08 18.22
C ASP A 117 3.88 19.76 17.43
N TYR A 118 3.21 19.68 16.28
CA TYR A 118 3.34 18.56 15.34
C TYR A 118 4.27 18.96 14.20
N PHE A 119 5.19 18.07 13.83
CA PHE A 119 6.01 18.26 12.64
C PHE A 119 5.29 17.64 11.45
N GLU A 120 5.22 18.33 10.32
CA GLU A 120 4.65 17.79 9.09
C GLU A 120 5.75 17.08 8.31
N ALA A 121 5.62 15.76 8.11
CA ALA A 121 6.47 15.00 7.20
C ALA A 121 5.81 14.94 5.82
N GLU A 122 6.55 15.27 4.77
CA GLU A 122 6.12 15.09 3.39
C GLU A 122 6.32 13.64 2.97
N VAL A 123 5.24 12.95 2.63
CA VAL A 123 5.23 11.55 2.20
C VAL A 123 4.84 11.48 0.74
N SER A 124 5.59 10.67 -0.01
CA SER A 124 5.32 10.45 -1.43
C SER A 124 4.17 9.46 -1.63
N LEU A 125 3.44 9.62 -2.75
CA LEU A 125 2.40 8.66 -3.13
C LEU A 125 2.92 7.23 -3.28
N MET A 126 4.18 7.08 -3.72
CA MET A 126 4.83 5.77 -3.87
C MET A 126 5.03 5.05 -2.52
N GLU A 127 5.36 5.78 -1.45
CA GLU A 127 5.49 5.20 -0.10
C GLU A 127 4.12 4.77 0.46
N LEU A 128 3.06 5.55 0.17
CA LEU A 128 1.69 5.17 0.53
C LEU A 128 1.25 3.90 -0.21
N GLU A 129 1.53 3.83 -1.51
CA GLU A 129 1.28 2.65 -2.34
C GLU A 129 2.01 1.42 -1.83
N GLU A 130 3.31 1.54 -1.52
CA GLU A 130 4.08 0.42 -0.98
C GLU A 130 3.50 -0.08 0.35
N ALA A 131 3.15 0.84 1.26
CA ALA A 131 2.56 0.51 2.55
C ALA A 131 1.20 -0.19 2.41
N LEU A 132 0.36 0.26 1.46
CA LEU A 132 -0.94 -0.30 1.15
C LEU A 132 -0.83 -1.68 0.46
N PHE A 133 -0.11 -1.74 -0.65
CA PHE A 133 -0.06 -2.91 -1.54
C PHE A 133 0.69 -4.09 -0.92
N LYS A 134 1.56 -3.85 0.06
CA LYS A 134 2.21 -4.90 0.86
C LYS A 134 1.20 -5.84 1.53
N GLN A 135 -0.01 -5.35 1.86
CA GLN A 135 -1.05 -6.14 2.52
C GLN A 135 -2.06 -6.77 1.56
N LEU A 136 -2.01 -6.48 0.25
CA LEU A 136 -3.04 -6.84 -0.71
C LEU A 136 -2.54 -7.87 -1.73
N GLU A 137 -3.33 -8.90 -2.01
CA GLU A 137 -3.09 -9.93 -3.04
C GLU A 137 -4.40 -10.29 -3.74
N LEU A 138 -4.34 -10.69 -5.02
CA LEU A 138 -5.49 -11.26 -5.71
C LEU A 138 -5.88 -12.59 -5.01
N PRO A 139 -7.10 -12.68 -4.46
CA PRO A 139 -7.55 -13.89 -3.76
C PRO A 139 -7.83 -15.01 -4.75
N ASN A 140 -7.83 -16.27 -4.30
CA ASN A 140 -8.18 -17.42 -5.15
C ASN A 140 -7.43 -17.46 -6.49
N LEU A 141 -6.19 -16.94 -6.55
CA LEU A 141 -5.40 -16.93 -7.79
C LEU A 141 -4.99 -18.37 -8.13
N LYS A 142 -5.56 -18.90 -9.21
CA LYS A 142 -5.28 -20.26 -9.66
C LYS A 142 -4.24 -20.24 -10.76
N LYS A 143 -3.35 -21.23 -10.75
CA LYS A 143 -2.49 -21.53 -11.90
C LYS A 143 -3.38 -22.01 -13.04
N LYS A 144 -3.48 -21.20 -14.09
CA LYS A 144 -4.26 -21.50 -15.31
C LYS A 144 -3.35 -22.13 -16.35
N GLU A 145 -3.94 -22.62 -17.45
CA GLU A 145 -3.16 -23.19 -18.56
C GLU A 145 -2.13 -22.18 -19.07
N GLU A 146 -0.87 -22.62 -19.14
CA GLU A 146 0.25 -21.80 -19.59
C GLU A 146 0.00 -21.33 -21.03
N GLN A 147 -0.01 -20.03 -21.23
CA GLN A 147 0.16 -19.45 -22.57
C GLN A 147 1.42 -18.62 -22.59
N GLU A 148 2.37 -19.09 -23.39
CA GLU A 148 3.65 -18.49 -23.78
C GLU A 148 4.63 -18.23 -22.62
N HIS A 149 5.76 -18.93 -22.66
CA HIS A 149 6.88 -18.78 -21.76
C HIS A 149 7.49 -17.37 -21.93
N LEU A 150 7.15 -16.45 -21.04
CA LEU A 150 7.87 -15.19 -20.90
C LEU A 150 9.07 -15.43 -19.97
N VAL A 151 10.27 -15.26 -20.51
CA VAL A 151 11.51 -15.28 -19.72
C VAL A 151 11.63 -13.92 -19.03
N GLU A 152 11.22 -13.83 -17.77
CA GLU A 152 11.20 -12.56 -17.02
C GLU A 152 12.59 -12.13 -16.54
N ASN A 153 13.47 -13.06 -16.15
CA ASN A 153 14.74 -12.69 -15.55
C ASN A 153 15.87 -13.68 -15.83
N ILE A 154 17.05 -13.10 -16.05
CA ILE A 154 18.33 -13.78 -16.27
C ILE A 154 19.12 -13.69 -14.96
N GLU A 155 19.07 -14.74 -14.13
CA GLU A 155 19.86 -14.78 -12.90
C GLU A 155 21.18 -15.54 -13.10
N PHE A 156 22.29 -14.88 -12.78
CA PHE A 156 23.65 -15.46 -12.85
C PHE A 156 23.97 -16.32 -11.63
N ASN A 157 23.21 -17.39 -11.43
CA ASN A 157 23.32 -18.24 -10.23
C ASN A 157 24.12 -19.53 -10.44
N ASP A 158 24.46 -19.89 -11.69
CA ASP A 158 25.14 -21.15 -11.99
C ASP A 158 26.60 -20.96 -12.40
N ILE A 159 27.44 -21.94 -12.07
CA ILE A 159 28.87 -21.93 -12.36
C ILE A 159 29.28 -23.21 -13.06
N ARG A 160 29.71 -23.07 -14.31
CA ARG A 160 30.10 -24.20 -15.15
C ARG A 160 31.60 -24.19 -15.42
N LYS A 161 32.14 -25.36 -15.77
CA LYS A 161 33.55 -25.52 -16.18
C LYS A 161 33.80 -25.05 -17.63
N THR A 162 32.74 -24.86 -18.39
CA THR A 162 32.76 -24.47 -19.80
C THR A 162 31.71 -23.39 -20.05
N GLY A 163 32.06 -22.34 -20.80
CA GLY A 163 31.17 -21.23 -21.12
C GLY A 163 31.85 -20.20 -22.02
N LEU A 164 31.15 -19.09 -22.29
CA LEU A 164 31.71 -17.97 -23.07
C LEU A 164 32.84 -17.29 -22.31
N MET A 165 33.96 -17.01 -22.99
CA MET A 165 35.16 -16.39 -22.38
C MET A 165 34.89 -15.03 -21.71
N GLY A 166 33.85 -14.30 -22.13
CA GLY A 166 33.42 -13.06 -21.48
C GLY A 166 32.89 -13.23 -20.05
N ASN A 167 32.37 -14.41 -19.70
CA ASN A 167 31.72 -14.68 -18.41
C ASN A 167 32.60 -15.45 -17.42
N ILE A 168 33.92 -15.46 -17.61
CA ILE A 168 34.84 -16.11 -16.68
C ILE A 168 34.77 -15.44 -15.31
N ASP A 169 34.47 -16.24 -14.27
CA ASP A 169 34.66 -15.83 -12.89
C ASP A 169 36.16 -15.90 -12.56
N LYS A 170 36.84 -14.77 -12.70
CA LYS A 170 38.29 -14.64 -12.48
C LYS A 170 38.69 -15.10 -11.08
N LYS A 171 37.91 -14.73 -10.05
CA LYS A 171 38.21 -15.04 -8.64
C LYS A 171 38.12 -16.55 -8.40
N ARG A 172 37.02 -17.18 -8.83
CA ARG A 172 36.82 -18.63 -8.63
C ARG A 172 37.77 -19.46 -9.49
N THR A 173 38.08 -19.01 -10.71
CA THR A 173 39.07 -19.63 -11.59
C THR A 173 40.46 -19.62 -10.95
N MET A 174 40.90 -18.45 -10.48
CA MET A 174 42.20 -18.29 -9.82
C MET A 174 42.28 -19.11 -8.52
N MET A 175 41.20 -19.18 -7.74
CA MET A 175 41.11 -20.04 -6.56
C MET A 175 41.14 -21.54 -6.88
N SER A 176 40.55 -21.97 -8.00
CA SER A 176 40.61 -23.36 -8.46
C SER A 176 42.05 -23.75 -8.81
N ALA A 177 42.73 -22.89 -9.59
CA ALA A 177 44.14 -23.09 -9.95
C ALA A 177 45.04 -23.12 -8.72
N PHE A 178 44.82 -22.22 -7.75
CA PHE A 178 45.55 -22.22 -6.49
C PHE A 178 45.38 -23.52 -5.71
N LYS A 179 44.13 -23.99 -5.55
CA LYS A 179 43.85 -25.25 -4.84
C LYS A 179 44.51 -26.45 -5.52
N ARG A 180 44.45 -26.53 -6.86
CA ARG A 180 45.11 -27.59 -7.63
C ARG A 180 46.63 -27.55 -7.49
N ASN A 181 47.24 -26.37 -7.61
CA ASN A 181 48.69 -26.19 -7.49
C ASN A 181 49.18 -26.48 -6.05
N ALA A 182 48.39 -26.10 -5.04
CA ALA A 182 48.65 -26.41 -3.64
C ALA A 182 48.61 -27.93 -3.37
N MET A 183 47.67 -28.67 -3.99
CA MET A 183 47.64 -30.15 -3.93
C MET A 183 48.89 -30.79 -4.55
N SER A 184 49.48 -30.15 -5.56
CA SER A 184 50.74 -30.57 -6.18
C SER A 184 51.99 -30.04 -5.44
N GLY A 185 51.83 -29.46 -4.25
CA GLY A 185 52.94 -29.04 -3.37
C GLY A 185 53.52 -27.65 -3.64
N LYS A 186 52.98 -26.89 -4.60
CA LYS A 186 53.41 -25.51 -4.89
C LYS A 186 52.21 -24.57 -4.91
N PRO A 187 51.83 -23.93 -3.78
CA PRO A 187 50.69 -23.03 -3.74
C PRO A 187 50.97 -21.77 -4.58
N ALA A 188 50.44 -21.74 -5.80
CA ALA A 188 50.61 -20.65 -6.75
C ALA A 188 49.34 -20.45 -7.59
N PHE A 189 49.08 -19.23 -8.05
CA PHE A 189 47.95 -18.93 -8.94
C PHE A 189 48.21 -19.26 -10.42
N HIS A 190 49.46 -19.60 -10.77
CA HIS A 190 49.88 -19.99 -12.11
C HIS A 190 50.64 -21.32 -12.07
N PRO A 191 50.58 -22.14 -13.12
CA PRO A 191 49.78 -21.97 -14.35
C PRO A 191 48.29 -22.25 -14.14
N ILE A 192 47.42 -21.62 -14.94
CA ILE A 192 45.97 -21.87 -15.00
C ILE A 192 45.70 -22.83 -16.17
N TYR A 193 45.06 -23.97 -15.92
CA TYR A 193 44.65 -24.89 -16.98
C TYR A 193 43.16 -24.77 -17.31
N LYS A 194 42.74 -25.37 -18.42
CA LYS A 194 41.33 -25.36 -18.87
C LYS A 194 40.37 -25.89 -17.80
N ASP A 195 40.78 -26.86 -17.01
CA ASP A 195 39.96 -27.45 -15.94
C ASP A 195 39.72 -26.52 -14.74
N ASP A 196 40.57 -25.50 -14.59
CA ASP A 196 40.47 -24.49 -13.53
C ASP A 196 39.45 -23.40 -13.89
N LEU A 197 39.05 -23.29 -15.16
CA LEU A 197 38.14 -22.26 -15.63
C LEU A 197 36.75 -22.44 -15.01
N LYS A 198 36.20 -21.34 -14.48
CA LYS A 198 34.85 -21.23 -13.96
C LYS A 198 34.13 -20.11 -14.67
N PHE A 199 32.96 -20.40 -15.23
CA PHE A 199 32.14 -19.46 -15.98
C PHE A 199 30.84 -19.21 -15.25
N LYS A 200 30.46 -17.93 -15.10
CA LYS A 200 29.13 -17.55 -14.64
C LYS A 200 28.14 -17.82 -15.76
N THR A 201 27.22 -18.73 -15.52
CA THR A 201 26.12 -19.04 -16.43
C THR A 201 24.86 -18.44 -15.85
N TRP A 202 24.00 -17.93 -16.71
CA TRP A 202 22.67 -17.53 -16.31
C TRP A 202 21.72 -18.70 -16.51
N ASN A 203 20.77 -18.84 -15.60
CA ASN A 203 19.60 -19.68 -15.84
C ASN A 203 18.41 -18.76 -16.04
N GLU A 204 17.59 -19.09 -17.03
CA GLU A 204 16.30 -18.47 -17.22
C GLU A 204 15.36 -19.05 -16.16
N VAL A 205 14.90 -18.21 -15.23
CA VAL A 205 13.88 -18.60 -14.27
C VAL A 205 12.53 -18.26 -14.91
N VAL A 206 11.85 -19.28 -15.43
CA VAL A 206 10.48 -19.12 -15.90
C VAL A 206 9.58 -19.09 -14.67
N LYS A 207 9.04 -17.91 -14.34
CA LYS A 207 7.92 -17.82 -13.42
C LYS A 207 6.64 -18.00 -14.24
N PRO A 208 5.82 -19.01 -13.93
CA PRO A 208 4.53 -19.13 -14.59
C PRO A 208 3.63 -17.99 -14.10
N ASP A 209 3.50 -16.94 -14.90
CA ASP A 209 2.55 -15.88 -14.59
C ASP A 209 1.14 -16.29 -15.04
N SER A 210 0.18 -16.11 -14.14
CA SER A 210 -1.21 -16.49 -14.40
C SER A 210 -1.99 -15.24 -14.77
N LYS A 211 -2.41 -15.16 -16.04
CA LYS A 211 -3.20 -14.01 -16.51
C LYS A 211 -4.45 -13.84 -15.68
N ALA A 212 -4.77 -12.58 -15.38
CA ALA A 212 -5.98 -12.22 -14.68
C ALA A 212 -6.65 -11.04 -15.36
N VAL A 213 -7.98 -11.03 -15.35
CA VAL A 213 -8.79 -9.91 -15.81
C VAL A 213 -9.67 -9.45 -14.67
N VAL A 214 -9.68 -8.13 -14.46
CA VAL A 214 -10.52 -7.47 -13.48
C VAL A 214 -11.60 -6.68 -14.22
N ILE A 215 -12.87 -7.01 -13.95
CA ILE A 215 -14.01 -6.34 -14.59
C ILE A 215 -14.59 -5.38 -13.56
N ALA A 216 -14.30 -4.09 -13.75
CA ALA A 216 -14.74 -3.01 -12.89
C ALA A 216 -16.10 -2.49 -13.36
N MET A 217 -17.16 -2.76 -12.59
CA MET A 217 -18.52 -2.30 -12.84
C MET A 217 -18.89 -1.20 -11.84
N MET A 218 -19.24 -0.02 -12.35
CA MET A 218 -19.70 1.10 -11.53
C MET A 218 -21.07 1.57 -11.98
N ASP A 219 -21.95 1.72 -11.00
CA ASP A 219 -23.24 2.37 -11.17
C ASP A 219 -23.04 3.89 -11.38
N THR A 220 -23.64 4.43 -12.43
CA THR A 220 -23.59 5.85 -12.80
C THR A 220 -24.97 6.48 -12.74
N SER A 221 -25.94 5.80 -12.11
CA SER A 221 -27.31 6.27 -11.94
C SER A 221 -27.44 7.59 -11.17
N GLY A 222 -28.67 8.11 -11.16
CA GLY A 222 -29.02 9.33 -10.44
C GLY A 222 -29.06 9.19 -8.92
N SER A 223 -29.22 7.97 -8.39
CA SER A 223 -29.24 7.73 -6.94
C SER A 223 -27.83 7.85 -6.32
N MET A 224 -26.79 7.61 -7.12
CA MET A 224 -25.40 7.85 -6.74
C MET A 224 -25.05 9.35 -6.76
N GLY A 225 -25.00 9.92 -5.57
CA GLY A 225 -24.56 11.28 -5.31
C GLY A 225 -23.04 11.48 -5.48
N ILE A 226 -22.59 12.69 -5.15
CA ILE A 226 -21.17 13.07 -5.22
C ILE A 226 -20.33 12.18 -4.31
N TRP A 227 -20.83 11.91 -3.10
CA TRP A 227 -20.15 11.08 -2.13
C TRP A 227 -20.05 9.61 -2.55
N GLU A 228 -21.15 9.03 -3.03
CA GLU A 228 -21.19 7.65 -3.45
C GLU A 228 -20.28 7.40 -4.66
N LYS A 229 -20.29 8.33 -5.64
CA LYS A 229 -19.37 8.31 -6.78
C LYS A 229 -17.93 8.48 -6.34
N TYR A 230 -17.67 9.37 -5.38
CA TYR A 230 -16.34 9.56 -4.81
C TYR A 230 -15.80 8.24 -4.25
N MET A 231 -16.52 7.60 -3.33
CA MET A 231 -16.10 6.36 -2.69
C MET A 231 -15.83 5.22 -3.69
N ALA A 232 -16.71 5.05 -4.69
CA ALA A 232 -16.51 4.05 -5.74
C ALA A 232 -15.26 4.35 -6.57
N ARG A 233 -15.09 5.60 -7.02
CA ARG A 233 -13.92 6.03 -7.79
C ARG A 233 -12.62 5.88 -6.99
N SER A 234 -12.61 6.21 -5.70
CA SER A 234 -11.47 5.99 -4.82
C SER A 234 -11.06 4.51 -4.82
N PHE A 235 -12.02 3.60 -4.64
CA PHE A 235 -11.75 2.17 -4.64
C PHE A 235 -11.17 1.69 -5.97
N PHE A 236 -11.80 2.05 -7.10
CA PHE A 236 -11.32 1.65 -8.43
C PHE A 236 -9.95 2.25 -8.75
N PHE A 237 -9.68 3.49 -8.35
CA PHE A 237 -8.38 4.14 -8.53
C PHE A 237 -7.26 3.39 -7.80
N TRP A 238 -7.47 3.05 -6.54
CA TRP A 238 -6.46 2.30 -5.78
C TRP A 238 -6.30 0.87 -6.26
N MET A 239 -7.39 0.23 -6.70
CA MET A 239 -7.34 -1.10 -7.29
C MET A 239 -6.56 -1.10 -8.61
N THR A 240 -6.78 -0.14 -9.52
CA THR A 240 -6.07 -0.11 -10.80
C THR A 240 -4.57 0.06 -10.59
N ARG A 241 -4.17 0.94 -9.66
CA ARG A 241 -2.76 1.10 -9.27
C ARG A 241 -2.20 -0.15 -8.61
N PHE A 242 -2.92 -0.73 -7.65
CA PHE A 242 -2.52 -1.97 -6.98
C PHE A 242 -2.21 -3.08 -8.00
N LEU A 243 -3.12 -3.29 -8.95
CA LEU A 243 -3.00 -4.35 -9.95
C LEU A 243 -1.81 -4.10 -10.89
N ARG A 244 -1.65 -2.87 -11.40
CA ARG A 244 -0.55 -2.50 -12.30
C ARG A 244 0.82 -2.54 -11.62
N THR A 245 0.89 -2.25 -10.33
CA THR A 245 2.15 -2.29 -9.59
C THR A 245 2.57 -3.70 -9.21
N LYS A 246 1.61 -4.59 -8.93
CA LYS A 246 1.91 -5.95 -8.42
C LYS A 246 1.91 -7.04 -9.49
N TYR A 247 1.18 -6.86 -10.58
CA TYR A 247 0.99 -7.87 -11.61
C TYR A 247 1.21 -7.28 -13.01
N GLU A 248 2.09 -7.90 -13.79
CA GLU A 248 2.44 -7.42 -15.13
C GLU A 248 1.37 -7.79 -16.16
N THR A 249 0.71 -8.94 -16.00
CA THR A 249 -0.22 -9.51 -16.99
C THR A 249 -1.71 -9.33 -16.66
N VAL A 250 -2.05 -8.32 -15.84
CA VAL A 250 -3.45 -8.02 -15.50
C VAL A 250 -4.09 -7.08 -16.50
N GLU A 251 -5.23 -7.51 -17.06
CA GLU A 251 -6.12 -6.67 -17.87
C GLU A 251 -7.26 -6.11 -17.02
N ILE A 252 -7.67 -4.87 -17.28
CA ILE A 252 -8.77 -4.20 -16.57
C ILE A 252 -9.78 -3.71 -17.59
N GLU A 253 -11.03 -4.15 -17.45
CA GLU A 253 -12.16 -3.76 -18.29
C GLU A 253 -13.15 -2.95 -17.47
N PHE A 254 -13.50 -1.75 -17.93
CA PHE A 254 -14.38 -0.82 -17.22
C PHE A 254 -15.78 -0.82 -17.83
N ILE A 255 -16.78 -1.03 -16.98
CA ILE A 255 -18.20 -1.04 -17.34
C ILE A 255 -18.91 0.01 -16.49
N ALA A 256 -19.47 1.02 -17.15
CA ALA A 256 -20.41 1.95 -16.53
C ALA A 256 -21.83 1.49 -16.84
N HIS A 257 -22.74 1.52 -15.85
CA HIS A 257 -24.13 1.15 -16.06
C HIS A 257 -25.10 2.08 -15.32
N HIS A 258 -26.27 2.20 -15.92
CA HIS A 258 -27.43 2.96 -15.42
C HIS A 258 -28.67 2.13 -15.82
N THR A 259 -29.42 2.55 -16.83
CA THR A 259 -30.43 1.69 -17.49
C THR A 259 -29.79 0.70 -18.48
N GLU A 260 -28.67 1.09 -19.08
CA GLU A 260 -27.89 0.27 -20.00
C GLU A 260 -26.42 0.23 -19.56
N ALA A 261 -25.74 -0.90 -19.83
CA ALA A 261 -24.32 -1.06 -19.54
C ALA A 261 -23.47 -0.84 -20.78
N LYS A 262 -22.39 -0.08 -20.62
CA LYS A 262 -21.44 0.24 -21.70
C LYS A 262 -20.01 0.00 -21.22
N VAL A 263 -19.18 -0.52 -22.11
CA VAL A 263 -17.73 -0.57 -21.90
C VAL A 263 -17.19 0.82 -22.15
N VAL A 264 -16.43 1.34 -21.20
CA VAL A 264 -15.90 2.70 -21.21
C VAL A 264 -14.39 2.68 -21.03
N THR A 265 -13.74 3.77 -21.41
CA THR A 265 -12.31 3.95 -21.13
C THR A 265 -12.09 4.23 -19.64
N GLU A 266 -10.85 4.08 -19.17
CA GLU A 266 -10.46 4.46 -17.80
C GLU A 266 -10.80 5.94 -17.51
N GLU A 267 -10.49 6.83 -18.45
CA GLU A 267 -10.77 8.27 -18.33
C GLU A 267 -12.28 8.54 -18.22
N ASP A 268 -13.09 7.93 -19.09
CA ASP A 268 -14.55 8.08 -19.05
C ASP A 268 -15.14 7.50 -17.76
N PHE A 269 -14.61 6.38 -17.27
CA PHE A 269 -15.07 5.75 -16.04
C PHE A 269 -14.92 6.69 -14.83
N PHE A 270 -13.81 7.43 -14.74
CA PHE A 270 -13.55 8.34 -13.62
C PHE A 270 -14.12 9.75 -13.79
N SER A 271 -14.34 10.21 -15.03
CA SER A 271 -14.76 11.59 -15.30
C SER A 271 -16.26 11.75 -15.59
N LYS A 272 -16.89 10.74 -16.19
CA LYS A 272 -18.25 10.89 -16.74
C LYS A 272 -19.30 10.93 -15.64
N GLY A 273 -20.23 11.88 -15.76
CA GLY A 273 -21.44 11.95 -14.96
C GLY A 273 -22.61 11.45 -15.79
N GLU A 274 -23.30 10.42 -15.33
CA GLU A 274 -24.57 10.00 -15.93
C GLU A 274 -25.71 10.17 -14.89
N SER A 275 -26.92 10.24 -15.42
CA SER A 275 -28.16 10.37 -14.67
C SER A 275 -29.19 9.44 -15.29
N GLY A 276 -29.98 8.77 -14.46
CA GLY A 276 -30.93 7.75 -14.91
C GLY A 276 -31.34 6.82 -13.79
N GLY A 277 -32.24 5.88 -14.10
CA GLY A 277 -32.56 4.78 -13.19
C GLY A 277 -31.49 3.68 -13.22
N THR A 278 -31.59 2.75 -12.29
CA THR A 278 -30.61 1.67 -12.10
C THR A 278 -31.19 0.32 -12.50
N ILE A 279 -30.51 -0.35 -13.44
CA ILE A 279 -30.79 -1.73 -13.86
C ILE A 279 -29.47 -2.50 -13.81
N CYS A 280 -29.14 -3.07 -12.63
CA CYS A 280 -27.86 -3.75 -12.42
C CYS A 280 -27.68 -5.00 -13.30
N SER A 281 -28.76 -5.66 -13.71
CA SER A 281 -28.64 -6.84 -14.59
C SER A 281 -28.00 -6.52 -15.94
N SER A 282 -28.07 -5.25 -16.38
CA SER A 282 -27.42 -4.80 -17.61
C SER A 282 -25.90 -4.93 -17.52
N ALA A 283 -25.30 -4.59 -16.36
CA ALA A 283 -23.87 -4.68 -16.11
C ALA A 283 -23.39 -6.12 -16.14
N TYR A 284 -24.07 -7.03 -15.44
CA TYR A 284 -23.68 -8.43 -15.38
C TYR A 284 -23.82 -9.14 -16.73
N ARG A 285 -24.86 -8.81 -17.50
CA ARG A 285 -24.99 -9.30 -18.88
C ARG A 285 -23.82 -8.85 -19.74
N LYS A 286 -23.42 -7.58 -19.65
CA LYS A 286 -22.30 -7.04 -20.40
C LYS A 286 -20.97 -7.67 -19.97
N ALA A 287 -20.78 -7.92 -18.67
CA ALA A 287 -19.62 -8.62 -18.16
C ALA A 287 -19.53 -10.05 -18.71
N LEU A 288 -20.62 -10.82 -18.71
CA LEU A 288 -20.66 -12.15 -19.31
C LEU A 288 -20.34 -12.12 -20.82
N GLU A 289 -20.90 -11.15 -21.55
CA GLU A 289 -20.61 -10.98 -22.99
C GLU A 289 -19.12 -10.74 -23.26
N ILE A 290 -18.46 -9.92 -22.43
CA ILE A 290 -17.02 -9.64 -22.54
C ILE A 290 -16.19 -10.89 -22.19
N ILE A 291 -16.59 -11.61 -21.14
CA ILE A 291 -15.93 -12.86 -20.72
C ILE A 291 -15.98 -13.88 -21.86
N ASP A 292 -17.16 -14.11 -22.43
CA ASP A 292 -17.32 -15.08 -23.52
C ASP A 292 -16.59 -14.66 -24.81
N ALA A 293 -16.50 -13.35 -25.09
CA ALA A 293 -15.84 -12.85 -26.29
C ALA A 293 -14.32 -12.83 -26.20
N LYS A 294 -13.75 -12.47 -25.04
CA LYS A 294 -12.31 -12.20 -24.89
C LYS A 294 -11.59 -13.10 -23.88
N TYR A 295 -12.26 -13.52 -22.80
CA TYR A 295 -11.59 -14.08 -21.62
C TYR A 295 -12.06 -15.50 -21.31
N ASN A 296 -11.34 -16.48 -21.86
CA ASN A 296 -11.63 -17.89 -21.56
C ASN A 296 -11.33 -18.20 -20.06
N PRO A 297 -12.32 -18.68 -19.27
CA PRO A 297 -12.14 -19.00 -17.85
C PRO A 297 -11.08 -20.07 -17.55
N ARG A 298 -10.66 -20.87 -18.54
CA ARG A 298 -9.54 -21.84 -18.37
C ARG A 298 -8.17 -21.21 -18.41
N LYS A 299 -8.04 -20.05 -19.07
CA LYS A 299 -6.77 -19.34 -19.28
C LYS A 299 -6.63 -18.11 -18.40
N PHE A 300 -7.74 -17.45 -18.09
CA PHE A 300 -7.75 -16.24 -17.27
C PHE A 300 -8.36 -16.51 -15.89
N ASN A 301 -7.82 -15.85 -14.86
CA ASN A 301 -8.49 -15.66 -13.59
C ASN A 301 -9.38 -14.42 -13.67
N ILE A 302 -10.68 -14.55 -13.41
CA ILE A 302 -11.65 -13.49 -13.68
C ILE A 302 -12.17 -12.94 -12.35
N TYR A 303 -12.10 -11.62 -12.19
CA TYR A 303 -12.47 -10.90 -10.97
C TYR A 303 -13.43 -9.74 -11.26
N PRO A 304 -14.74 -10.01 -11.31
CA PRO A 304 -15.78 -8.99 -11.38
C PRO A 304 -15.96 -8.26 -10.05
N PHE A 305 -15.91 -6.93 -10.09
CA PHE A 305 -16.22 -6.03 -8.98
C PHE A 305 -17.34 -5.09 -9.36
N HIS A 306 -18.39 -5.03 -8.56
CA HIS A 306 -19.50 -4.12 -8.78
C HIS A 306 -19.70 -3.18 -7.60
N PHE A 307 -19.74 -1.88 -7.86
CA PHE A 307 -20.08 -0.85 -6.89
C PHE A 307 -21.39 -0.15 -7.25
N SER A 308 -22.27 -0.02 -6.26
CA SER A 308 -23.57 0.66 -6.35
C SER A 308 -23.96 1.20 -4.96
N ASP A 309 -24.98 2.05 -4.90
CA ASP A 309 -25.59 2.53 -3.66
C ASP A 309 -26.66 1.59 -3.08
N GLY A 310 -26.93 0.47 -3.77
CA GLY A 310 -27.87 -0.56 -3.34
C GLY A 310 -29.31 -0.34 -3.82
N ASP A 311 -29.57 0.71 -4.62
CA ASP A 311 -30.86 0.94 -5.25
C ASP A 311 -30.93 0.27 -6.64
N ASN A 312 -31.96 -0.52 -6.85
CA ASN A 312 -32.20 -1.21 -8.12
C ASN A 312 -33.70 -1.42 -8.30
N LEU A 313 -34.11 -1.50 -9.56
CA LEU A 313 -35.49 -1.80 -9.90
C LEU A 313 -35.89 -3.18 -9.35
N THR A 314 -36.94 -3.23 -8.52
CA THR A 314 -37.38 -4.48 -7.85
C THR A 314 -37.65 -5.62 -8.80
N SER A 315 -38.18 -5.35 -10.01
CA SER A 315 -38.42 -6.36 -11.04
C SER A 315 -37.14 -6.96 -11.62
N ASP A 316 -36.00 -6.27 -11.49
CA ASP A 316 -34.70 -6.69 -12.01
C ASP A 316 -33.91 -7.55 -11.01
N ASN A 317 -34.19 -7.44 -9.71
CA ASN A 317 -33.47 -8.15 -8.65
C ASN A 317 -33.39 -9.67 -8.86
N ALA A 318 -34.51 -10.30 -9.27
CA ALA A 318 -34.54 -11.74 -9.55
C ALA A 318 -33.65 -12.13 -10.74
N ARG A 319 -33.45 -11.22 -11.70
CA ARG A 319 -32.54 -11.41 -12.83
C ARG A 319 -31.09 -11.17 -12.41
N CYS A 320 -30.81 -10.17 -11.58
CA CYS A 320 -29.49 -9.91 -11.04
C CYS A 320 -28.92 -11.13 -10.32
N VAL A 321 -29.69 -11.75 -9.41
CA VAL A 321 -29.24 -12.94 -8.68
C VAL A 321 -28.84 -14.08 -9.62
N LYS A 322 -29.66 -14.37 -10.64
CA LYS A 322 -29.34 -15.41 -11.64
C LYS A 322 -28.06 -15.10 -12.42
N LEU A 323 -27.87 -13.85 -12.85
CA LEU A 323 -26.68 -13.45 -13.59
C LEU A 323 -25.43 -13.47 -12.71
N VAL A 324 -25.54 -13.08 -11.44
CA VAL A 324 -24.44 -13.20 -10.47
C VAL A 324 -24.07 -14.67 -10.27
N GLU A 325 -25.04 -15.58 -10.14
CA GLU A 325 -24.79 -17.03 -10.06
C GLU A 325 -24.10 -17.58 -11.31
N GLU A 326 -24.47 -17.13 -12.51
CA GLU A 326 -23.79 -17.50 -13.75
C GLU A 326 -22.36 -16.97 -13.81
N LEU A 327 -22.18 -15.71 -13.41
CA LEU A 327 -20.90 -15.03 -13.42
C LEU A 327 -19.94 -15.60 -12.37
N MET A 328 -20.44 -16.08 -11.22
CA MET A 328 -19.63 -16.80 -10.22
C MET A 328 -19.08 -18.13 -10.77
N LYS A 329 -19.83 -18.87 -11.61
CA LYS A 329 -19.35 -20.13 -12.20
C LYS A 329 -18.13 -19.96 -13.09
N VAL A 330 -17.99 -18.80 -13.72
CA VAL A 330 -16.88 -18.48 -14.63
C VAL A 330 -15.79 -17.64 -13.97
N SER A 331 -16.02 -17.11 -12.76
CA SER A 331 -15.07 -16.24 -12.06
C SER A 331 -14.43 -16.91 -10.84
N ASN A 332 -13.32 -16.33 -10.41
CA ASN A 332 -12.62 -16.77 -9.21
C ASN A 332 -13.27 -16.20 -7.95
N MET A 333 -13.84 -15.00 -8.05
CA MET A 333 -14.53 -14.28 -6.99
C MET A 333 -15.43 -13.22 -7.60
N PHE A 334 -16.58 -12.98 -6.98
CA PHE A 334 -17.41 -11.80 -7.25
C PHE A 334 -17.38 -10.85 -6.05
N GLY A 335 -16.97 -9.60 -6.28
CA GLY A 335 -16.92 -8.56 -5.26
C GLY A 335 -18.06 -7.55 -5.42
N TYR A 336 -18.86 -7.35 -4.37
CA TYR A 336 -19.92 -6.32 -4.35
C TYR A 336 -19.66 -5.26 -3.28
N GLY A 337 -19.45 -4.02 -3.70
CA GLY A 337 -19.31 -2.85 -2.83
C GLY A 337 -20.61 -2.05 -2.79
N GLU A 338 -21.25 -1.97 -1.64
CA GLU A 338 -22.40 -1.09 -1.45
C GLU A 338 -21.98 0.19 -0.74
N VAL A 339 -22.19 1.36 -1.36
CA VAL A 339 -21.94 2.65 -0.72
C VAL A 339 -23.21 3.14 -0.05
N ASN A 340 -23.27 3.03 1.28
CA ASN A 340 -24.49 3.28 2.04
C ASN A 340 -24.17 4.02 3.35
N GLN A 341 -23.94 5.33 3.24
CA GLN A 341 -23.59 6.20 4.38
C GLN A 341 -24.70 6.24 5.46
N TYR A 342 -25.97 6.24 5.05
CA TYR A 342 -27.11 6.44 5.94
C TYR A 342 -27.83 5.15 6.32
N ASN A 343 -27.26 3.98 6.03
CA ASN A 343 -27.87 2.68 6.27
C ASN A 343 -29.29 2.58 5.70
N ARG A 344 -29.48 3.11 4.49
CA ARG A 344 -30.72 3.05 3.71
C ARG A 344 -31.06 1.60 3.41
N HIS A 345 -32.34 1.31 3.24
CA HIS A 345 -32.77 -0.02 2.86
C HIS A 345 -32.32 -0.35 1.43
N SER A 346 -31.37 -1.28 1.29
CA SER A 346 -30.86 -1.75 0.00
C SER A 346 -31.72 -2.88 -0.55
N THR A 347 -32.25 -2.69 -1.76
CA THR A 347 -33.06 -3.69 -2.46
C THR A 347 -32.19 -4.80 -3.01
N LEU A 348 -30.97 -4.46 -3.47
CA LEU A 348 -29.97 -5.42 -3.96
C LEU A 348 -29.41 -6.31 -2.84
N MET A 349 -28.98 -5.72 -1.73
CA MET A 349 -28.40 -6.50 -0.63
C MET A 349 -29.42 -7.47 -0.04
N SER A 350 -30.69 -7.05 0.03
CA SER A 350 -31.79 -7.92 0.44
C SER A 350 -31.94 -9.13 -0.49
N ALA A 351 -31.72 -8.96 -1.80
CA ALA A 351 -31.72 -10.04 -2.77
C ALA A 351 -30.47 -10.94 -2.64
N TYR A 352 -29.29 -10.33 -2.46
CA TYR A 352 -28.01 -11.02 -2.35
C TYR A 352 -27.79 -11.77 -1.04
N LYS A 353 -28.52 -11.42 0.03
CA LYS A 353 -28.46 -12.12 1.32
C LYS A 353 -28.73 -13.63 1.23
N ASN A 354 -29.42 -14.07 0.19
CA ASN A 354 -29.72 -15.48 -0.03
C ASN A 354 -28.59 -16.24 -0.75
N ILE A 355 -27.60 -15.53 -1.32
CA ILE A 355 -26.44 -16.14 -1.97
C ILE A 355 -25.50 -16.64 -0.86
N LYS A 356 -25.33 -17.97 -0.78
CA LYS A 356 -24.47 -18.64 0.21
C LYS A 356 -23.27 -19.28 -0.48
N ASP A 357 -22.52 -18.48 -1.22
CA ASP A 357 -21.30 -18.92 -1.91
C ASP A 357 -20.08 -18.23 -1.30
N GLU A 358 -18.99 -18.97 -1.08
CA GLU A 358 -17.73 -18.43 -0.56
C GLU A 358 -17.03 -17.51 -1.58
N GLN A 359 -17.34 -17.66 -2.86
CA GLN A 359 -16.83 -16.81 -3.94
C GLN A 359 -17.50 -15.42 -3.95
N PHE A 360 -18.67 -15.29 -3.32
CA PHE A 360 -19.37 -14.01 -3.17
C PHE A 360 -18.82 -13.25 -1.96
N ARG A 361 -18.09 -12.16 -2.21
CA ARG A 361 -17.61 -11.25 -1.17
C ARG A 361 -18.33 -9.92 -1.31
N TYR A 362 -18.77 -9.34 -0.20
CA TYR A 362 -19.37 -8.02 -0.20
C TYR A 362 -18.85 -7.15 0.95
N TYR A 363 -18.87 -5.84 0.74
CA TYR A 363 -18.50 -4.86 1.76
C TYR A 363 -19.44 -3.64 1.68
N ILE A 364 -19.85 -3.11 2.82
CA ILE A 364 -20.72 -1.92 2.90
C ILE A 364 -19.87 -0.74 3.37
N LEU A 365 -19.71 0.26 2.51
CA LEU A 365 -18.92 1.47 2.77
C LEU A 365 -19.82 2.54 3.39
N LYS A 366 -19.50 2.97 4.61
CA LYS A 366 -20.24 3.99 5.38
C LYS A 366 -19.42 5.26 5.58
N GLN A 367 -18.12 5.12 5.78
CA GLN A 367 -17.16 6.21 6.04
C GLN A 367 -16.04 6.19 5.01
N LYS A 368 -15.30 7.30 4.86
CA LYS A 368 -14.19 7.36 3.91
C LYS A 368 -13.18 6.22 4.12
N ALA A 369 -12.74 6.02 5.36
CA ALA A 369 -11.81 4.95 5.75
C ALA A 369 -12.23 3.53 5.34
N ASP A 370 -13.52 3.29 5.07
CA ASP A 370 -14.00 2.00 4.61
C ASP A 370 -13.45 1.60 3.23
N VAL A 371 -12.97 2.53 2.40
CA VAL A 371 -12.30 2.16 1.13
C VAL A 371 -11.10 1.27 1.41
N PHE A 372 -10.27 1.64 2.39
CA PHE A 372 -9.10 0.86 2.77
C PHE A 372 -9.49 -0.53 3.30
N HIS A 373 -10.50 -0.58 4.16
CA HIS A 373 -11.00 -1.84 4.71
C HIS A 373 -11.65 -2.73 3.66
N ALA A 374 -12.38 -2.15 2.70
CA ALA A 374 -12.95 -2.85 1.56
C ALA A 374 -11.84 -3.46 0.69
N MET A 375 -10.79 -2.69 0.37
CA MET A 375 -9.64 -3.23 -0.37
C MET A 375 -8.99 -4.41 0.37
N LYS A 376 -8.78 -4.29 1.67
CA LYS A 376 -8.21 -5.37 2.49
C LYS A 376 -9.11 -6.61 2.56
N SER A 377 -10.43 -6.41 2.57
CA SER A 377 -11.42 -7.50 2.59
C SER A 377 -11.49 -8.23 1.26
N PHE A 378 -11.49 -7.50 0.14
CA PHE A 378 -11.54 -8.08 -1.19
C PHE A 378 -10.21 -8.72 -1.59
N PHE A 379 -9.10 -8.03 -1.37
CA PHE A 379 -7.74 -8.48 -1.75
C PHE A 379 -6.96 -9.07 -0.58
N GLN A 380 -7.64 -9.82 0.28
CA GLN A 380 -7.01 -10.45 1.42
C GLN A 380 -5.97 -11.46 0.96
N LYS A 381 -4.77 -11.38 1.52
CA LYS A 381 -3.75 -12.42 1.39
C LYS A 381 -4.27 -13.71 2.00
N GLU A 382 -4.53 -14.70 1.16
CA GLU A 382 -4.82 -16.05 1.62
C GLU A 382 -3.51 -16.63 2.16
N GLU A 383 -3.45 -16.86 3.47
CA GLU A 383 -2.51 -17.83 4.01
C GLU A 383 -2.88 -19.15 3.35
N SER A 384 -2.06 -19.55 2.39
CA SER A 384 -2.20 -20.81 1.70
C SER A 384 -2.44 -21.90 2.73
N LYS A 385 -3.63 -22.51 2.72
CA LYS A 385 -3.92 -23.81 3.36
C LYS A 385 -3.11 -24.91 2.65
N LEU A 386 -1.80 -24.72 2.48
CA LEU A 386 -0.88 -25.81 2.28
C LEU A 386 -0.66 -26.39 3.68
N TYR A 387 -0.82 -27.71 3.80
CA TYR A 387 -0.85 -28.53 5.03
C TYR A 387 -2.26 -28.77 5.62
N ALA A 388 -2.98 -29.68 4.96
CA ALA A 388 -3.73 -30.75 5.64
C ALA A 388 -3.54 -32.05 4.85
#